data_AF-A0A9I3BD10-F1
#
_entry.id   AF-A0A9I3BD10-F1
#
_cell.length_a   1.000
_cell.length_b   1.000
_cell.length_c   1.000
_cell.angle_alpha   90.00
_cell.angle_beta   90.00
_cell.angle_gamma   90.00
#
_symmetry.space_group_name_H-M   'P 1'
#
loop_
_entity.id
_entity.type
_entity.pdbx_description
1 polymer ?
#
loop_
_entity_poly.entity_id
_entity_poly.type
_entity_poly.pdbx_seq_one_letter_code
_entity_poly.pdbx_strand_id
1 'polypeptide(L)'
;MEGAKTAQKSNKNPIQDEEKVIELINLVKTYPCIWLDTDRQYKNNEIRHQAWQQIASVLEEDPQCVHAKWRNLMNSYRRTKKEFVVS
;
A
#
# COMPACT_ATOMS: atom_id res chain seq x y z
N MET A 1 9.65 13.19 24.61
CA MET A 1 10.13 13.44 23.24
C MET A 1 8.93 13.34 22.31
N GLU A 2 8.21 14.44 22.20
CA GLU A 2 7.10 14.60 21.26
C GLU A 2 7.65 15.19 19.96
N GLY A 3 7.17 14.71 18.82
CA GLY A 3 7.66 15.19 17.53
C GLY A 3 7.08 14.44 16.35
N ALA A 4 5.79 14.68 16.09
CA ALA A 4 5.10 14.29 14.87
C ALA A 4 5.81 14.80 13.60
N LYS A 5 5.88 13.98 12.54
CA LYS A 5 5.88 14.46 11.15
C LYS A 5 5.13 13.49 10.22
N THR A 6 3.80 13.54 10.31
CA THR A 6 2.90 13.28 9.18
C THR A 6 2.99 14.45 8.20
N ALA A 7 3.77 14.31 7.13
CA ALA A 7 3.76 15.19 5.96
C ALA A 7 4.30 14.34 4.79
N GLN A 8 3.59 14.10 3.69
CA GLN A 8 3.12 15.11 2.74
C GLN A 8 1.89 14.59 1.97
N LYS A 9 0.92 15.49 1.78
CA LYS A 9 -0.13 15.36 0.76
C LYS A 9 0.50 15.75 -0.57
N SER A 10 0.85 14.76 -1.40
CA SER A 10 1.20 14.99 -2.80
C SER A 10 0.10 14.37 -3.65
N ASN A 11 -0.70 15.22 -4.29
CA ASN A 11 -1.60 14.83 -5.36
C ASN A 11 -0.75 14.35 -6.55
N LYS A 12 -0.39 13.07 -6.57
CA LYS A 12 0.08 12.37 -7.77
C LYS A 12 -0.56 11.00 -7.75
N ASN A 13 -1.48 10.77 -8.69
CA ASN A 13 -2.15 9.49 -8.87
C ASN A 13 -1.67 8.89 -10.20
N PRO A 14 -0.53 8.18 -10.23
CA PRO A 14 0.07 7.79 -11.51
C PRO A 14 -0.25 6.36 -11.96
N ILE A 15 -0.79 5.48 -11.09
CA ILE A 15 -1.14 4.12 -11.52
C ILE A 15 -2.63 4.10 -11.88
N GLN A 16 -2.93 4.29 -13.17
CA GLN A 16 -4.31 4.18 -13.70
C GLN A 16 -4.55 2.87 -14.45
N ASP A 17 -3.51 2.29 -15.05
CA ASP A 17 -3.56 1.00 -15.73
C ASP A 17 -4.02 -0.12 -14.81
N GLU A 18 -5.09 -0.80 -15.22
CA GLU A 18 -5.68 -1.90 -14.46
C GLU A 18 -4.70 -3.08 -14.32
N GLU A 19 -3.89 -3.35 -15.35
CA GLU A 19 -2.84 -4.37 -15.32
C GLU A 19 -1.79 -4.09 -14.23
N LYS A 20 -1.28 -2.84 -14.17
CA LYS A 20 -0.35 -2.43 -13.09
C LYS A 20 -1.00 -2.52 -11.71
N VAL A 21 -2.30 -2.27 -11.60
CA VAL A 21 -3.05 -2.40 -10.34
C VAL A 21 -3.16 -3.86 -9.91
N ILE A 22 -3.46 -4.77 -10.84
CA ILE A 22 -3.53 -6.20 -10.57
C ILE A 22 -2.15 -6.71 -10.14
N GLU A 23 -1.09 -6.31 -10.84
CA GLU A 23 0.27 -6.67 -10.51
C GLU A 23 0.69 -6.14 -9.13
N LEU A 24 0.35 -4.89 -8.80
CA LEU A 24 0.53 -4.33 -7.46
C LEU A 24 -0.15 -5.20 -6.38
N ILE A 25 -1.39 -5.62 -6.60
CA ILE A 25 -2.12 -6.46 -5.64
C ILE A 25 -1.41 -7.81 -5.45
N ASN A 26 -0.96 -8.43 -6.56
CA ASN A 26 -0.25 -9.70 -6.51
C ASN A 26 1.09 -9.57 -5.79
N LEU A 27 1.86 -8.52 -6.06
CA LEU A 27 3.11 -8.24 -5.37
C LEU A 27 2.88 -7.99 -3.88
N VAL A 28 1.94 -7.11 -3.48
CA VAL A 28 1.70 -6.85 -2.06
C VAL A 28 1.30 -8.11 -1.29
N LYS A 29 0.58 -9.04 -1.92
CA LYS A 29 0.23 -10.33 -1.30
C LYS A 29 1.46 -11.18 -0.95
N THR A 30 2.56 -11.09 -1.71
CA THR A 30 3.79 -11.83 -1.40
C THR A 30 4.56 -11.24 -0.21
N TYR A 31 4.25 -10.01 0.19
CA TYR A 31 4.87 -9.31 1.32
C TYR A 31 3.90 -9.17 2.51
N PRO A 32 3.80 -10.18 3.41
CA PRO A 32 2.92 -10.12 4.58
C PRO A 32 3.24 -8.94 5.51
N CYS A 33 4.50 -8.47 5.54
CA CYS A 33 4.91 -7.29 6.32
C CYS A 33 4.19 -5.97 5.93
N ILE A 34 3.51 -5.95 4.77
CA ILE A 34 2.75 -4.80 4.28
C ILE A 34 1.29 -4.82 4.76
N TRP A 35 0.63 -5.97 4.70
CA TRP A 35 -0.82 -6.06 4.88
C TRP A 35 -1.26 -6.90 6.09
N LEU A 36 -0.40 -7.78 6.60
CA LEU A 36 -0.70 -8.70 7.69
C LEU A 36 -0.26 -8.10 9.02
N ASP A 37 -1.22 -7.56 9.78
CA ASP A 37 -1.00 -6.98 11.12
C ASP A 37 -0.42 -7.99 12.13
N THR A 38 -0.73 -9.28 11.96
CA THR A 38 -0.24 -10.35 12.81
C THR A 38 1.22 -10.73 12.56
N ASP A 39 1.83 -10.20 11.49
CA ASP A 39 3.21 -10.48 11.15
C ASP A 39 4.17 -9.71 12.06
N ARG A 40 5.24 -10.38 12.53
CA ARG A 40 6.23 -9.74 13.42
C ARG A 40 6.98 -8.60 12.72
N GLN A 41 7.18 -8.71 11.41
CA GLN A 41 7.86 -7.71 10.60
C GLN A 41 6.94 -6.56 10.18
N TYR A 42 5.62 -6.67 10.39
CA TYR A 42 4.69 -5.57 10.15
C TYR A 42 5.03 -4.34 11.00
N LYS A 43 5.55 -4.52 12.21
CA LYS A 43 5.98 -3.39 13.06
C LYS A 43 7.34 -2.81 12.64
N ASN A 44 8.08 -3.50 11.77
CA ASN A 44 9.39 -3.06 11.34
C ASN A 44 9.29 -2.14 10.12
N ASN A 45 9.47 -0.84 10.36
CA ASN A 45 9.37 0.18 9.31
C ASN A 45 10.42 -0.01 8.21
N GLU A 46 11.61 -0.52 8.54
CA GLU A 46 12.67 -0.74 7.57
C GLU A 46 12.31 -1.83 6.55
N ILE A 47 11.84 -2.99 7.03
CA ILE A 47 11.40 -4.09 6.16
C ILE A 47 10.22 -3.66 5.29
N ARG A 48 9.28 -2.89 5.85
CA ARG A 48 8.16 -2.37 5.08
C ARG A 48 8.64 -1.39 4.00
N HIS A 49 9.58 -0.50 4.33
CA HIS A 49 10.16 0.42 3.35
C HIS A 49 10.87 -0.33 2.22
N GLN A 50 11.68 -1.33 2.56
CA GLN A 50 12.35 -2.18 1.58
C GLN A 50 11.34 -2.92 0.69
N ALA A 51 10.29 -3.50 1.27
CA ALA A 51 9.25 -4.18 0.49
C ALA A 51 8.57 -3.22 -0.51
N TRP A 52 8.23 -2.00 -0.09
CA TRP A 52 7.69 -1.00 -1.00
C TRP A 52 8.67 -0.58 -2.10
N GLN A 53 9.95 -0.45 -1.79
CA GLN A 53 10.97 -0.16 -2.79
C GLN A 53 11.09 -1.29 -3.83
N GLN A 54 11.03 -2.55 -3.39
CA GLN A 54 11.06 -3.70 -4.30
C GLN A 54 9.84 -3.71 -5.22
N ILE A 55 8.64 -3.53 -4.68
CA ILE A 55 7.40 -3.47 -5.46
C ILE A 55 7.43 -2.33 -6.48
N ALA A 56 7.90 -1.16 -6.05
CA ALA A 56 8.00 0.01 -6.90
C ALA A 56 9.01 -0.17 -8.03
N SER A 57 10.14 -0.81 -7.73
CA SER A 57 11.15 -1.16 -8.73
C SER A 57 10.61 -2.14 -9.78
N VAL A 58 9.76 -3.10 -9.38
CA VAL A 58 9.14 -4.05 -10.33
C VAL A 58 8.10 -3.36 -11.21
N LEU A 59 7.32 -2.44 -10.66
CA LEU A 59 6.29 -1.70 -11.39
C LEU A 59 6.85 -0.53 -12.24
N GLU A 60 8.16 -0.27 -12.11
CA GLU A 60 8.85 0.90 -12.67
C GLU A 60 8.18 2.22 -12.25
N GLU A 61 7.68 2.28 -11.02
CA GLU A 61 6.95 3.41 -10.45
C GLU A 61 7.65 3.96 -9.21
N ASP A 62 7.23 5.14 -8.75
CA ASP A 62 7.72 5.69 -7.50
C ASP A 62 7.07 4.98 -6.28
N PRO A 63 7.85 4.60 -5.25
CA PRO A 63 7.33 3.88 -4.08
C PRO A 63 6.26 4.64 -3.30
N GLN A 64 6.28 5.98 -3.30
CA GLN A 64 5.24 6.77 -2.65
C GLN A 64 3.93 6.70 -3.46
N CYS A 65 4.04 6.67 -4.78
CA CYS A 65 2.89 6.55 -5.68
C CYS A 65 2.22 5.18 -5.58
N VAL A 66 3.04 4.12 -5.54
CA VAL A 66 2.59 2.73 -5.34
C VAL A 66 1.88 2.59 -3.98
N HIS A 67 2.48 3.13 -2.91
CA HIS A 67 1.90 3.11 -1.58
C HIS A 67 0.57 3.90 -1.51
N ALA A 68 0.50 5.06 -2.16
CA ALA A 68 -0.73 5.85 -2.24
C ALA A 68 -1.85 5.10 -2.98
N LYS A 69 -1.53 4.44 -4.10
CA LYS A 69 -2.49 3.62 -4.86
C LYS A 69 -3.02 2.46 -4.02
N TRP A 70 -2.14 1.71 -3.36
CA TRP A 70 -2.54 0.62 -2.47
C TRP A 70 -3.46 1.11 -1.34
N ARG A 71 -3.13 2.25 -0.72
CA ARG A 71 -3.97 2.86 0.31
C ARG A 71 -5.36 3.22 -0.22
N ASN A 72 -5.47 3.75 -1.44
CA ASN A 72 -6.75 4.04 -2.07
C ASN A 72 -7.56 2.77 -2.35
N LEU A 73 -6.91 1.71 -2.87
CA LEU A 73 -7.54 0.40 -3.09
C LEU A 73 -8.10 -0.18 -1.78
N MET A 74 -7.31 -0.17 -0.71
CA MET A 74 -7.73 -0.66 0.61
C MET A 74 -8.87 0.18 1.20
N ASN A 75 -8.87 1.50 1.00
CA ASN A 75 -9.97 2.36 1.44
C ASN A 75 -11.27 2.04 0.69
N SER A 76 -11.20 1.85 -0.63
CA SER A 76 -12.35 1.43 -1.44
C SER A 76 -12.86 0.06 -0.98
N TYR A 77 -11.97 -0.92 -0.85
CA TYR A 77 -12.31 -2.26 -0.38
C TYR A 77 -12.92 -2.28 1.03
N ARG A 78 -12.42 -1.46 1.96
CA ARG A 78 -13.01 -1.35 3.31
C ARG A 78 -14.41 -0.75 3.31
N ARG A 79 -14.71 0.16 2.37
CA ARG A 79 -16.06 0.73 2.20
C ARG A 79 -17.01 -0.33 1.64
N THR A 80 -16.64 -0.95 0.53
CA THR A 80 -17.47 -2.00 -0.10
C THR A 80 -17.66 -3.22 0.81
N LYS A 81 -16.63 -3.63 1.57
CA LYS A 81 -16.75 -4.71 2.56
C LYS A 81 -17.73 -4.37 3.68
N LYS A 82 -17.76 -3.12 4.15
CA LYS A 82 -18.75 -2.69 5.16
C LYS A 82 -20.16 -2.77 4.62
N GLU A 83 -20.37 -2.42 3.36
CA GLU A 83 -21.67 -2.49 2.70
C GLU A 83 -22.14 -3.95 2.52
N PHE A 84 -21.23 -4.87 2.18
CA PHE A 84 -21.55 -6.29 1.99
C PHE A 84 -21.83 -7.04 3.30
N VAL A 85 -21.23 -6.64 4.42
CA VAL A 85 -21.50 -7.25 5.74
C VAL A 85 -22.81 -6.75 6.36
N VAL A 86 -23.37 -5.64 5.84
CA VAL A 86 -24.60 -5.00 6.35
C VAL A 86 -25.84 -5.30 5.48
N SER A 87 -25.70 -6.09 4.42
CA SER A 87 -26.81 -6.47 3.51
C SER A 87 -27.32 -7.88 3.76
#